data_AF-A0A7K1VRX5-F1
#
_entry.id   AF-A0A7K1VRX5-F1
#
_cell.length_a   1.000
_cell.length_b   1.000
_cell.length_c   1.000
_cell.angle_alpha   90.00
_cell.angle_beta   90.00
_cell.angle_gamma   90.00
#
_symmetry.space_group_name_H-M   'P 1'
#
loop_
_entity.id
_entity.type
_entity.pdbx_description
1 polymer ?
#
loop_
_entity_poly.entity_id
_entity_poly.type
_entity_poly.pdbx_seq_one_letter_code
_entity_poly.pdbx_strand_id
1 'polypeptide(L)'
;MPGRASRRLRFSGRIAGFGTASGTRVVLGLWESTPYGAFADAMIERGDGHRMLIAPSDDVAEFIASTYSFDDVRVAPVSWRRVDGGLSVSAGPLHAALRLGGLTPLGRLLRIVPGAIAEHPAWLTAISPAASLLVRGVSTSGSAGNGRREYYGVRTIRRVLGVDASLDGVALGSLRPLSPPVRFGFSSAPAAPAIVDVTTTIALPRDATTAFPRH
;
A
#
# COMPACT_ATOMS: atom_id res chain seq x y z
N MET A 1 32.95 19.99 -10.40
CA MET A 1 32.38 19.12 -9.34
C MET A 1 31.06 18.56 -9.84
N PRO A 2 30.97 17.27 -10.24
CA PRO A 2 29.71 16.74 -10.74
C PRO A 2 28.70 16.63 -9.58
N GLY A 3 27.53 17.27 -9.75
CA GLY A 3 26.49 17.38 -8.74
C GLY A 3 25.91 16.03 -8.36
N ARG A 4 25.94 15.70 -7.06
CA ARG A 4 25.28 14.51 -6.51
C ARG A 4 23.76 14.65 -6.65
N ALA A 5 23.14 13.76 -7.42
CA ALA A 5 21.70 13.74 -7.71
C ALA A 5 20.85 13.34 -6.48
N SER A 6 19.57 13.77 -6.46
CA SER A 6 18.57 13.36 -5.46
C SER A 6 18.35 11.85 -5.46
N ARG A 7 18.36 11.21 -4.28
CA ARG A 7 18.13 9.77 -4.15
C ARG A 7 16.65 9.45 -4.33
N ARG A 8 16.36 8.59 -5.31
CA ARG A 8 15.02 8.07 -5.59
C ARG A 8 14.93 6.65 -5.06
N LEU A 9 13.99 6.40 -4.17
CA LEU A 9 13.63 5.05 -3.75
C LEU A 9 12.47 4.59 -4.62
N ARG A 10 12.57 3.38 -5.16
CA ARG A 10 11.51 2.79 -5.98
C ARG A 10 11.01 1.52 -5.31
N PHE A 11 9.72 1.46 -5.10
CA PHE A 11 8.99 0.33 -4.54
C PHE A 11 8.06 -0.17 -5.65
N SER A 12 8.12 -1.46 -5.96
CA SER A 12 7.18 -2.07 -6.89
C SER A 12 6.54 -3.25 -6.21
N GLY A 13 5.21 -3.27 -6.24
CA GLY A 13 4.45 -4.43 -5.86
C GLY A 13 2.97 -4.20 -5.87
N ARG A 14 2.27 -4.62 -4.81
CA ARG A 14 0.81 -4.56 -4.73
C ARG A 14 0.35 -4.02 -3.41
N ILE A 15 -0.77 -3.31 -3.45
CA ILE A 15 -1.48 -2.88 -2.25
C ILE A 15 -2.89 -3.44 -2.32
N ALA A 16 -3.31 -4.18 -1.28
CA ALA A 16 -4.69 -4.60 -1.11
C ALA A 16 -5.35 -3.81 0.02
N GLY A 17 -6.57 -3.33 -0.18
CA GLY A 17 -7.35 -2.63 0.83
C GLY A 17 -8.76 -3.19 0.93
N PHE A 18 -9.22 -3.47 2.15
CA PHE A 18 -10.58 -3.94 2.42
C PHE A 18 -11.05 -3.63 3.85
N GLY A 19 -12.37 -3.61 4.05
CA GLY A 19 -13.00 -3.63 5.37
C GLY A 19 -13.59 -5.00 5.69
N THR A 20 -14.02 -5.18 6.93
CA THR A 20 -14.64 -6.42 7.43
C THR A 20 -15.87 -6.11 8.28
N ALA A 21 -16.69 -7.13 8.58
CA ALA A 21 -17.93 -6.96 9.33
C ALA A 21 -17.71 -6.53 10.79
N SER A 22 -16.55 -6.84 11.38
CA SER A 22 -16.17 -6.37 12.71
C SER A 22 -15.83 -4.87 12.77
N GLY A 23 -15.81 -4.19 11.63
CA GLY A 23 -15.33 -2.80 11.51
C GLY A 23 -13.83 -2.68 11.34
N THR A 24 -13.08 -3.78 11.45
CA THR A 24 -11.65 -3.80 11.16
C THR A 24 -11.39 -3.56 9.67
N ARG A 25 -10.48 -2.62 9.38
CA ARG A 25 -10.03 -2.26 8.03
C ARG A 25 -8.56 -2.62 7.91
N VAL A 26 -8.19 -3.22 6.78
CA VAL A 26 -6.86 -3.77 6.56
C VAL A 26 -6.33 -3.25 5.23
N VAL A 27 -5.08 -2.78 5.26
CA VAL A 27 -4.28 -2.48 4.08
C VAL A 27 -3.04 -3.36 4.12
N LEU A 28 -2.79 -4.09 3.04
CA LEU A 28 -1.66 -5.01 2.90
C LEU A 28 -0.72 -4.48 1.84
N GLY A 29 0.54 -4.25 2.19
CA GLY A 29 1.62 -4.00 1.24
C GLY A 29 2.32 -5.31 0.89
N LEU A 30 2.34 -5.68 -0.39
CA LEU A 30 2.99 -6.88 -0.90
C LEU A 30 4.07 -6.44 -1.90
N TRP A 31 5.31 -6.30 -1.45
CA TRP A 31 6.36 -5.65 -2.22
C TRP A 31 7.36 -6.64 -2.79
N GLU A 32 7.36 -6.78 -4.12
CA GLU A 32 8.28 -7.68 -4.81
C GLU A 32 9.68 -7.05 -5.04
N SER A 33 9.79 -5.72 -5.17
CA SER A 33 11.08 -5.05 -5.39
C SER A 33 11.16 -3.72 -4.66
N THR A 34 12.05 -3.63 -3.67
CA THR A 34 12.29 -2.41 -2.88
C THR A 34 13.77 -2.26 -2.51
N PRO A 35 14.21 -1.08 -2.03
CA PRO A 35 15.56 -0.89 -1.48
C PRO A 35 15.87 -1.75 -0.25
N TYR A 36 14.86 -2.30 0.42
CA TYR A 36 14.97 -3.16 1.61
C TYR A 36 14.87 -4.65 1.25
N GLY A 37 14.90 -5.00 -0.04
CA GLY A 37 14.54 -6.33 -0.52
C GLY A 37 13.03 -6.51 -0.68
N ALA A 38 12.61 -7.73 -1.04
CA ALA A 38 11.19 -8.07 -1.11
C ALA A 38 10.63 -8.23 0.31
N PHE A 39 9.46 -7.64 0.59
CA PHE A 39 8.83 -7.73 1.90
C PHE A 39 7.31 -7.59 1.79
N ALA A 40 6.61 -7.85 2.88
CA ALA A 40 5.21 -7.50 3.01
C ALA A 40 4.95 -6.84 4.37
N ASP A 41 3.89 -6.04 4.45
CA ASP A 41 3.46 -5.34 5.64
C ASP A 41 1.93 -5.36 5.76
N ALA A 42 1.42 -5.18 6.97
CA ALA A 42 -0.01 -5.08 7.24
C ALA A 42 -0.30 -3.87 8.12
N MET A 43 -1.13 -2.97 7.62
CA MET A 43 -1.68 -1.85 8.37
C MET A 43 -3.14 -2.16 8.72
N ILE A 44 -3.48 -2.11 10.00
CA ILE A 44 -4.77 -2.54 10.51
C ILE A 44 -5.36 -1.40 11.34
N GLU A 45 -6.61 -1.03 11.05
CA GLU A 45 -7.39 -0.15 11.91
C GLU A 45 -8.59 -0.93 12.41
N ARG A 46 -8.63 -1.18 13.72
CA ARG A 46 -9.73 -1.91 14.37
C ARG A 46 -11.03 -1.09 14.35
N GLY A 47 -12.14 -1.74 14.68
CA GLY A 47 -13.46 -1.08 14.76
C GLY A 47 -13.53 0.04 15.79
N ASP A 48 -12.70 -0.04 16.85
CA ASP A 48 -12.53 1.00 17.88
C ASP A 48 -11.64 2.17 17.42
N GLY A 49 -11.00 2.05 16.25
CA GLY A 49 -10.09 3.06 15.69
C GLY A 49 -8.62 2.86 16.04
N HIS A 50 -8.25 1.84 16.82
CA HIS A 50 -6.86 1.54 17.14
C HIS A 50 -6.09 1.11 15.89
N ARG A 51 -4.98 1.80 15.60
CA ARG A 51 -4.14 1.60 14.41
C ARG A 51 -2.89 0.79 14.75
N MET A 52 -2.67 -0.28 14.03
CA MET A 52 -1.54 -1.18 14.21
C MET A 52 -0.78 -1.33 12.89
N LEU A 53 0.55 -1.27 12.95
CA LEU A 53 1.44 -1.68 11.88
C LEU A 53 2.08 -3.03 12.25
N ILE A 54 2.13 -3.95 11.30
CA ILE A 54 2.93 -5.17 11.38
C ILE A 54 3.93 -5.16 10.22
N ALA A 55 5.21 -5.16 10.55
CA ALA A 55 6.32 -5.10 9.60
C ALA A 55 7.32 -6.25 9.87
N PRO A 56 8.09 -6.68 8.85
CA PRO A 56 8.96 -7.86 8.97
C PRO A 56 10.31 -7.58 9.64
N SER A 57 10.70 -6.31 9.78
CA SER A 57 11.92 -5.88 10.46
C SER A 57 11.76 -4.46 11.03
N ASP A 58 12.63 -4.08 11.96
CA ASP A 58 12.67 -2.73 12.53
C ASP A 58 12.90 -1.66 11.45
N ASP A 59 13.82 -1.89 10.51
CA ASP A 59 14.11 -0.94 9.42
C ASP A 59 12.86 -0.63 8.57
N VAL A 60 12.06 -1.66 8.25
CA VAL A 60 10.82 -1.49 7.49
C VAL A 60 9.75 -0.81 8.35
N ALA A 61 9.66 -1.18 9.62
CA ALA A 61 8.73 -0.57 10.56
C ALA A 61 8.99 0.93 10.72
N GLU A 62 10.25 1.33 10.95
CA GLU A 62 10.68 2.72 11.08
C GLU A 62 10.41 3.50 9.78
N PHE A 63 10.73 2.91 8.63
CA PHE A 63 10.48 3.54 7.34
C PHE A 63 9.00 3.86 7.14
N ILE A 64 8.10 2.90 7.38
CA ILE A 64 6.65 3.07 7.23
C ILE A 64 6.11 4.05 8.27
N ALA A 65 6.52 3.91 9.54
CA ALA A 65 6.10 4.79 10.63
C ALA A 65 6.62 6.24 10.48
N SER A 66 7.67 6.46 9.67
CA SER A 66 8.12 7.82 9.33
C SER A 66 7.15 8.57 8.39
N THR A 67 6.23 7.84 7.75
CA THR A 67 5.25 8.38 6.79
C THR A 67 3.82 8.32 7.32
N TYR A 68 3.49 7.30 8.11
CA TYR A 68 2.15 7.05 8.64
C TYR A 68 2.14 6.97 10.18
N SER A 69 0.99 7.25 10.79
CA SER A 69 0.81 7.21 12.25
C SER A 69 0.07 5.97 12.69
N PHE A 70 0.64 5.28 13.68
CA PHE A 70 0.09 4.08 14.30
C PHE A 70 0.13 4.21 15.82
N ASP A 71 -0.82 3.56 16.49
CA ASP A 71 -0.90 3.48 17.95
C ASP A 71 -0.08 2.30 18.49
N ASP A 72 0.12 1.25 17.67
CA ASP A 72 0.98 0.10 17.95
C ASP A 72 1.80 -0.27 16.71
N VAL A 73 3.07 -0.65 16.90
CA VAL A 73 3.97 -1.10 15.83
C VAL A 73 4.59 -2.42 16.28
N ARG A 74 4.37 -3.48 15.52
CA ARG A 74 4.87 -4.82 15.80
C ARG A 74 5.81 -5.30 14.71
N VAL A 75 6.97 -5.76 15.12
CA VAL A 75 7.88 -6.49 14.23
C VAL A 75 7.58 -7.98 14.35
N ALA A 76 7.11 -8.59 13.26
CA ALA A 76 6.79 -10.00 13.20
C ALA A 76 6.90 -10.51 11.75
N PRO A 77 7.08 -11.82 11.52
CA PRO A 77 7.11 -12.37 10.17
C PRO A 77 5.85 -11.99 9.39
N VAL A 78 6.05 -11.43 8.20
CA VAL A 78 4.99 -11.13 7.23
C VAL A 78 5.29 -11.86 5.94
N SER A 79 4.37 -12.70 5.50
CA SER A 79 4.50 -13.49 4.28
C SER A 79 3.20 -13.54 3.52
N TRP A 80 3.31 -13.73 2.21
CA TRP A 80 2.16 -13.94 1.36
C TRP A 80 2.46 -14.98 0.29
N ARG A 81 1.41 -15.61 -0.22
CA ARG A 81 1.49 -16.54 -1.35
C ARG A 81 0.25 -16.43 -2.22
N ARG A 82 0.40 -16.75 -3.49
CA ARG A 82 -0.75 -16.97 -4.36
C ARG A 82 -1.43 -18.28 -3.98
N VAL A 83 -2.76 -18.28 -4.04
CA VAL A 83 -3.59 -19.48 -3.88
C VAL A 83 -4.57 -19.51 -5.05
N ASP A 84 -5.29 -20.62 -5.22
CA ASP A 84 -6.28 -20.69 -6.28
C ASP A 84 -7.34 -19.58 -6.13
N GLY A 85 -7.62 -18.87 -7.23
CA GLY A 85 -8.53 -17.72 -7.24
C GLY A 85 -8.13 -16.51 -6.38
N GLY A 86 -6.92 -16.45 -5.81
CA GLY A 86 -6.62 -15.45 -4.81
C GLY A 86 -5.19 -15.36 -4.28
N LEU A 87 -5.06 -14.82 -3.07
CA LEU A 87 -3.81 -14.80 -2.31
C LEU A 87 -4.09 -15.02 -0.82
N SER A 88 -3.09 -15.50 -0.10
CA SER A 88 -3.11 -15.67 1.36
C SER A 88 -1.94 -14.91 1.97
N VAL A 89 -2.19 -14.25 3.09
CA VAL A 89 -1.24 -13.44 3.85
C VAL A 89 -1.26 -13.87 5.31
N SER A 90 -0.08 -13.94 5.90
CA SER A 90 0.12 -14.11 7.35
C SER A 90 1.06 -13.01 7.83
N ALA A 91 0.63 -12.25 8.84
CA ALA A 91 1.36 -11.12 9.40
C ALA A 91 1.19 -11.15 10.92
N GLY A 92 2.09 -11.83 11.63
CA GLY A 92 1.95 -12.07 13.07
C GLY A 92 0.54 -12.57 13.44
N PRO A 93 -0.26 -11.82 14.24
CA PRO A 93 -1.62 -12.21 14.63
C PRO A 93 -2.68 -12.14 13.52
N LEU A 94 -2.37 -11.54 12.36
CA LEU A 94 -3.29 -11.44 11.24
C LEU A 94 -3.09 -12.62 10.27
N HIS A 95 -4.19 -13.30 9.96
CA HIS A 95 -4.28 -14.19 8.80
C HIS A 95 -5.39 -13.69 7.88
N ALA A 96 -5.13 -13.66 6.57
CA ALA A 96 -6.12 -13.25 5.58
C ALA A 96 -5.98 -14.08 4.29
N ALA A 97 -7.10 -14.59 3.78
CA ALA A 97 -7.22 -15.14 2.44
C ALA A 97 -8.16 -14.24 1.62
N LEU A 98 -7.66 -13.71 0.51
CA LEU A 98 -8.38 -12.82 -0.38
C LEU A 98 -8.77 -13.59 -1.64
N ARG A 99 -10.06 -13.64 -1.94
CA ARG A 99 -10.56 -14.10 -3.25
C ARG A 99 -10.61 -12.93 -4.21
N LEU A 100 -9.89 -13.04 -5.32
CA LEU A 100 -9.75 -11.95 -6.28
C LEU A 100 -10.71 -12.13 -7.46
N GLY A 101 -11.22 -11.00 -7.94
CA GLY A 101 -12.05 -10.93 -9.14
C GLY A 101 -11.29 -10.46 -10.36
N GLY A 102 -12.06 -10.19 -11.42
CA GLY A 102 -11.54 -9.58 -12.64
C GLY A 102 -11.03 -8.14 -12.44
N LEU A 103 -10.44 -7.61 -13.50
CA LEU A 103 -10.03 -6.21 -13.57
C LEU A 103 -11.24 -5.28 -13.38
N THR A 104 -11.06 -4.22 -12.60
CA THR A 104 -12.03 -3.12 -12.54
C THR A 104 -12.06 -2.39 -13.88
N PRO A 105 -13.13 -1.64 -14.21
CA PRO A 105 -13.17 -0.81 -15.42
C PRO A 105 -11.96 0.13 -15.53
N LEU A 106 -11.56 0.73 -14.41
CA LEU A 106 -10.36 1.56 -14.32
C LEU A 106 -9.07 0.74 -14.57
N GLY A 107 -8.97 -0.47 -14.01
CA GLY A 107 -7.85 -1.38 -14.28
C GLY A 107 -7.74 -1.81 -15.75
N ARG A 108 -8.84 -1.87 -16.49
CA ARG A 108 -8.82 -2.13 -17.94
C ARG A 108 -8.32 -0.91 -18.72
N LEU A 109 -8.73 0.30 -18.33
CA LEU A 109 -8.28 1.54 -18.95
C LEU A 109 -6.78 1.78 -18.73
N LEU A 110 -6.28 1.54 -17.51
CA LEU A 110 -4.86 1.72 -17.17
C LEU A 110 -3.93 0.75 -17.90
N ARG A 111 -4.43 -0.43 -18.31
CA ARG A 111 -3.70 -1.39 -19.15
C ARG A 111 -3.43 -0.90 -20.57
N ILE A 112 -4.11 0.14 -21.03
CA ILE A 112 -3.90 0.71 -22.38
C ILE A 112 -2.61 1.55 -22.41
N VAL A 113 -2.14 2.02 -21.25
CA VAL A 113 -0.93 2.86 -21.16
C VAL A 113 0.30 1.96 -21.04
N PRO A 114 1.27 2.04 -21.98
CA PRO A 114 2.51 1.28 -21.90
C PRO A 114 3.24 1.50 -20.58
N GLY A 115 3.83 0.42 -20.03
CA GLY A 115 4.43 0.42 -18.70
C GLY A 115 5.51 1.50 -18.49
N ALA A 116 6.22 1.91 -19.55
CA ALA A 116 7.21 2.99 -19.50
C ALA A 116 6.58 4.39 -19.33
N ILE A 117 5.35 4.59 -19.80
CA ILE A 117 4.60 5.86 -19.69
C ILE A 117 3.88 5.91 -18.35
N ALA A 118 3.27 4.80 -17.91
CA ALA A 118 2.60 4.70 -16.61
C ALA A 118 3.54 4.94 -15.41
N GLU A 119 4.84 4.73 -15.59
CA GLU A 119 5.88 4.98 -14.57
C GLU A 119 6.58 6.33 -14.72
N HIS A 120 6.26 7.11 -15.76
CA HIS A 120 6.95 8.37 -16.04
C HIS A 120 6.43 9.50 -15.11
N PRO A 121 7.30 10.24 -14.39
CA PRO A 121 6.89 11.29 -13.45
C PRO A 121 5.97 12.37 -14.07
N ALA A 122 6.15 12.67 -15.36
CA ALA A 122 5.29 13.62 -16.08
C ALA A 122 3.88 13.07 -16.33
N TRP A 123 3.73 11.77 -16.58
CA TRP A 123 2.43 11.12 -16.74
C TRP A 123 1.67 11.10 -15.42
N LEU A 124 2.36 10.78 -14.32
CA LEU A 124 1.82 10.74 -12.97
C LEU A 124 1.36 12.12 -12.48
N THR A 125 2.07 13.18 -12.88
CA THR A 125 1.62 14.56 -12.64
C THR A 125 0.39 14.91 -13.49
N ALA A 126 0.32 14.40 -14.73
CA ALA A 126 -0.76 14.71 -15.67
C ALA A 126 -2.10 14.01 -15.32
N ILE A 127 -2.08 12.80 -14.75
CA ILE A 127 -3.30 12.07 -14.37
C ILE A 127 -3.79 12.40 -12.95
N SER A 128 -3.04 13.17 -12.18
CA SER A 128 -3.38 13.57 -10.80
C SER A 128 -4.74 14.26 -10.64
N PRO A 129 -5.16 15.16 -11.54
CA PRO A 129 -6.49 15.72 -11.52
C PRO A 129 -7.57 14.67 -11.81
N ALA A 130 -7.35 13.80 -12.80
CA ALA A 130 -8.31 12.78 -13.22
C ALA A 130 -8.50 11.67 -12.18
N ALA A 131 -7.44 11.29 -11.48
CA ALA A 131 -7.49 10.34 -10.37
C ALA A 131 -8.22 10.92 -9.13
N SER A 132 -8.02 12.21 -8.84
CA SER A 132 -8.72 12.94 -7.78
C SER A 132 -10.22 13.11 -8.07
N LEU A 133 -10.58 13.20 -9.36
CA LEU A 133 -11.96 13.29 -9.86
C LEU A 133 -12.70 11.94 -9.84
N LEU A 134 -11.99 10.84 -10.08
CA LEU A 134 -12.57 9.49 -10.13
C LEU A 134 -12.61 8.80 -8.76
N VAL A 135 -11.70 9.17 -7.85
CA VAL A 135 -11.68 8.72 -6.45
C VAL A 135 -11.49 9.95 -5.57
N ARG A 136 -12.57 10.42 -4.92
CA ARG A 136 -12.48 11.52 -3.95
C ARG A 136 -11.44 11.18 -2.89
N GLY A 137 -10.31 11.88 -2.88
CA GLY A 137 -9.24 11.73 -1.89
C GLY A 137 -7.93 11.08 -2.36
N VAL A 138 -7.82 10.64 -3.62
CA VAL A 138 -6.55 10.12 -4.17
C VAL A 138 -5.80 11.26 -4.86
N SER A 139 -4.78 11.79 -4.20
CA SER A 139 -3.79 12.65 -4.84
C SER A 139 -2.66 11.77 -5.39
N THR A 140 -2.48 11.70 -6.72
CA THR A 140 -1.38 10.91 -7.32
C THR A 140 -0.01 11.63 -7.28
N SER A 141 0.01 12.82 -6.66
CA SER A 141 1.20 13.59 -6.36
C SER A 141 0.93 14.45 -5.12
N GLY A 142 1.56 14.12 -3.99
CA GLY A 142 1.44 14.86 -2.74
C GLY A 142 2.81 15.12 -2.10
N SER A 143 2.91 16.25 -1.40
CA SER A 143 4.00 16.48 -0.44
C SER A 143 3.74 15.59 0.77
N ALA A 144 4.42 14.44 0.85
CA ALA A 144 4.56 13.78 2.14
C ALA A 144 5.38 14.73 3.02
N GLY A 145 4.97 14.93 4.28
CA GLY A 145 5.68 15.80 5.23
C GLY A 145 7.20 15.55 5.22
N ASN A 146 7.98 16.55 5.62
CA ASN A 146 9.46 16.55 5.54
C ASN A 146 10.04 16.67 4.12
N GLY A 147 9.34 17.31 3.18
CA GLY A 147 9.87 17.65 1.85
C GLY A 147 9.94 16.48 0.85
N ARG A 148 9.28 15.36 1.15
CA ARG A 148 9.27 14.15 0.33
C ARG A 148 8.22 14.25 -0.79
N ARG A 149 8.54 13.75 -1.99
CA ARG A 149 7.60 13.71 -3.12
C ARG A 149 7.40 12.27 -3.59
N GLU A 150 6.15 11.83 -3.59
CA GLU A 150 5.76 10.46 -3.97
C GLU A 150 5.02 10.46 -5.31
N TYR A 151 5.34 9.46 -6.14
CA TYR A 151 4.72 9.24 -7.44
C TYR A 151 4.16 7.81 -7.48
N TYR A 152 2.87 7.65 -7.79
CA TYR A 152 2.16 6.36 -7.79
C TYR A 152 1.79 5.91 -9.20
N GLY A 153 2.58 4.99 -9.78
CA GLY A 153 2.23 4.30 -11.03
C GLY A 153 1.29 3.14 -10.76
N VAL A 154 0.00 3.30 -11.06
CA VAL A 154 -0.98 2.20 -10.97
C VAL A 154 -1.05 1.46 -12.30
N ARG A 155 -0.74 0.16 -12.29
CA ARG A 155 -0.73 -0.69 -13.49
C ARG A 155 -1.98 -1.51 -13.68
N THR A 156 -2.59 -1.94 -12.58
CA THR A 156 -3.73 -2.86 -12.62
C THR A 156 -4.50 -2.75 -11.32
N ILE A 157 -5.82 -2.82 -11.41
CA ILE A 157 -6.73 -2.84 -10.26
C ILE A 157 -7.65 -4.04 -10.44
N ARG A 158 -7.66 -4.96 -9.48
CA ARG A 158 -8.59 -6.09 -9.40
C ARG A 158 -9.49 -5.95 -8.20
N ARG A 159 -10.73 -6.42 -8.32
CA ARG A 159 -11.67 -6.45 -7.20
C ARG A 159 -11.26 -7.51 -6.19
N VAL A 160 -11.47 -7.23 -4.90
CA VAL A 160 -11.53 -8.28 -3.88
C VAL A 160 -12.99 -8.69 -3.75
N LEU A 161 -13.30 -9.97 -3.97
CA LEU A 161 -14.66 -10.51 -3.99
C LEU A 161 -15.04 -11.20 -2.68
N GLY A 162 -14.06 -11.58 -1.88
CA GLY A 162 -14.26 -12.21 -0.58
C GLY A 162 -12.98 -12.16 0.23
N VAL A 163 -13.15 -12.17 1.54
CA VAL A 163 -12.06 -12.23 2.52
C VAL A 163 -12.48 -13.19 3.62
N ASP A 164 -11.59 -14.12 3.93
CA ASP A 164 -11.59 -14.87 5.18
C ASP A 164 -10.39 -14.37 5.99
N ALA A 165 -10.66 -13.63 7.07
CA ALA A 165 -9.61 -13.03 7.88
C ALA A 165 -9.86 -13.18 9.38
N SER A 166 -8.77 -13.31 10.12
CA SER A 166 -8.75 -13.36 11.57
C SER A 166 -7.63 -12.51 12.13
N LEU A 167 -7.87 -11.88 13.27
CA LEU A 167 -6.88 -11.15 14.05
C LEU A 167 -6.87 -11.69 15.47
N ASP A 168 -5.69 -12.06 15.98
CA ASP A 168 -5.54 -12.70 17.30
C ASP A 168 -6.43 -13.96 17.44
N GLY A 169 -6.57 -14.72 16.34
CA GLY A 169 -7.43 -15.90 16.27
C GLY A 169 -8.94 -15.61 16.17
N VAL A 170 -9.36 -14.35 16.25
CA VAL A 170 -10.78 -13.95 16.17
C VAL A 170 -11.15 -13.59 14.73
N ALA A 171 -12.21 -14.21 14.21
CA ALA A 171 -12.71 -13.91 12.86
C ALA A 171 -13.18 -12.45 12.73
N LEU A 172 -12.74 -11.77 11.67
CA LEU A 172 -13.12 -10.38 11.38
C LEU A 172 -14.48 -10.28 10.66
N GLY A 173 -15.01 -11.41 10.22
CA GLY A 173 -16.28 -11.52 9.51
C GLY A 173 -16.20 -11.15 8.03
N SER A 174 -17.37 -11.09 7.38
CA SER A 174 -17.47 -10.96 5.92
C SER A 174 -16.83 -9.68 5.38
N LEU A 175 -16.33 -9.74 4.14
CA LEU A 175 -15.84 -8.58 3.39
C LEU A 175 -16.83 -7.39 3.42
N ARG A 176 -16.32 -6.22 3.76
CA ARG A 176 -17.04 -4.94 3.71
C ARG A 176 -16.23 -3.89 2.95
N PRO A 177 -16.86 -2.79 2.51
CA PRO A 177 -16.13 -1.62 2.06
C PRO A 177 -15.10 -1.15 3.10
N LEU A 178 -13.99 -0.61 2.64
CA LEU A 178 -13.03 0.10 3.47
C LEU A 178 -13.64 1.47 3.84
N SER A 179 -14.59 1.45 4.77
CA SER A 179 -15.37 2.60 5.20
C SER A 179 -15.67 2.51 6.70
N PRO A 180 -15.49 3.60 7.48
CA PRO A 180 -14.94 4.89 7.05
C PRO A 180 -13.47 4.76 6.58
N PRO A 181 -12.96 5.73 5.81
CA PRO A 181 -11.58 5.70 5.34
C PRO A 181 -10.59 5.46 6.49
N VAL A 182 -9.51 4.72 6.21
CA VAL A 182 -8.46 4.50 7.21
C VAL A 182 -7.73 5.80 7.55
N ARG A 183 -7.27 5.90 8.79
CA ARG A 183 -6.71 7.11 9.43
C ARG A 183 -5.22 6.95 9.77
N PHE A 184 -4.47 6.26 8.93
CA PHE A 184 -3.00 6.15 9.05
C PHE A 184 -2.27 7.42 8.60
N GLY A 185 -2.88 8.24 7.75
CA GLY A 185 -2.23 9.38 7.06
C GLY A 185 -2.10 9.14 5.55
N PHE A 186 -2.06 10.23 4.76
CA PHE A 186 -2.06 10.36 3.28
C PHE A 186 -2.86 9.36 2.41
N SER A 187 -3.80 9.92 1.62
CA SER A 187 -4.64 9.30 0.58
C SER A 187 -5.21 7.93 0.96
N SER A 188 -6.43 7.93 1.49
CA SER A 188 -7.11 6.70 1.85
C SER A 188 -7.36 5.83 0.61
N ALA A 189 -7.06 4.54 0.71
CA ALA A 189 -7.46 3.56 -0.28
C ALA A 189 -8.96 3.70 -0.61
N PRO A 190 -9.38 3.46 -1.86
CA PRO A 190 -10.78 3.55 -2.24
C PRO A 190 -11.66 2.68 -1.33
N ALA A 191 -12.88 3.14 -1.03
CA ALA A 191 -13.81 2.37 -0.20
C ALA A 191 -14.15 1.00 -0.81
N ALA A 192 -14.09 0.88 -2.14
CA ALA A 192 -14.31 -0.39 -2.83
C ALA A 192 -13.11 -1.34 -2.61
N PRO A 193 -13.34 -2.55 -2.06
CA PRO A 193 -12.25 -3.50 -1.84
C PRO A 193 -11.53 -3.90 -3.12
N ALA A 194 -10.21 -3.71 -3.14
CA ALA A 194 -9.41 -3.92 -4.33
C ALA A 194 -7.96 -4.28 -3.97
N ILE A 195 -7.31 -4.93 -4.93
CA ILE A 195 -5.85 -5.05 -4.97
C ILE A 195 -5.33 -4.33 -6.20
N VAL A 196 -4.25 -3.59 -6.02
CA VAL A 196 -3.68 -2.70 -7.01
C VAL A 196 -2.21 -3.03 -7.19
N ASP A 197 -1.79 -3.25 -8.44
CA ASP A 197 -0.38 -3.32 -8.78
C ASP A 197 0.16 -1.89 -8.90
N VAL A 198 1.16 -1.56 -8.09
CA VAL A 198 1.69 -0.21 -7.91
C VAL A 198 3.21 -0.17 -8.05
N THR A 199 3.71 0.92 -8.61
CA THR A 199 5.11 1.33 -8.51
C THR A 199 5.16 2.71 -7.87
N THR A 200 5.71 2.79 -6.67
CA THR A 200 5.89 4.03 -5.93
C THR A 200 7.32 4.51 -6.07
N THR A 201 7.52 5.75 -6.49
CA THR A 201 8.84 6.40 -6.45
C THR A 201 8.81 7.52 -5.42
N ILE A 202 9.68 7.41 -4.41
CA ILE A 202 9.86 8.41 -3.36
C ILE A 202 11.15 9.16 -3.62
N ALA A 203 11.05 10.46 -3.88
CA ALA A 203 12.21 11.33 -3.95
C ALA A 203 12.51 11.88 -2.55
N LEU A 204 13.69 11.53 -2.01
CA LEU A 204 14.14 12.04 -0.71
C LEU A 204 14.79 13.44 -0.87
N PRO A 205 14.59 14.36 0.09
CA PRO A 205 15.35 15.60 0.19
C PRO A 205 16.85 15.33 0.35
N ARG A 206 17.68 16.31 0.00
CA ARG A 206 19.15 16.21 -0.07
C ARG A 206 19.84 15.85 1.26
N ASP A 207 19.17 15.99 2.41
CA ASP A 207 19.78 15.82 3.74
C ASP A 207 19.13 14.73 4.63
N ALA A 208 18.29 13.84 4.06
CA ALA A 208 17.72 12.74 4.84
C ALA A 208 18.76 11.63 5.08
N THR A 209 19.58 11.77 6.11
CA THR A 209 20.41 10.69 6.66
C THR A 209 19.50 9.62 7.25
N THR A 210 19.06 8.68 6.43
CA THR A 210 18.63 7.36 6.91
C THR A 210 19.81 6.43 6.68
N ALA A 211 20.34 5.87 7.77
CA ALA A 211 21.38 4.86 7.70
C ALA A 211 20.80 3.64 6.97
N PHE A 212 21.34 3.30 5.81
CA PHE A 212 21.02 2.05 5.13
C PHE A 212 22.16 1.07 5.36
N PRO A 213 21.90 -0.17 5.81
CA PRO A 213 22.92 -1.21 5.76
C PRO A 213 23.26 -1.51 4.29
N ARG A 214 24.55 -1.50 3.97
CA ARG A 214 25.06 -1.99 2.69
C ARG A 214 25.12 -3.51 2.77
N HIS A 215 24.45 -4.19 1.85
CA HIS A 215 24.74 -5.59 1.54
C HIS A 215 25.41 -5.65 0.17
#